data_AF-A0A8T3LQA3-F1
#
_entry.id   AF-A0A8T3LQA3-F1
#
_cell.length_a   1.000
_cell.length_b   1.000
_cell.length_c   1.000
_cell.angle_alpha   90.00
_cell.angle_beta   90.00
_cell.angle_gamma   90.00
#
_symmetry.space_group_name_H-M   'P 1'
#
loop_
_entity.id
_entity.type
_entity.pdbx_description
1 polymer ?
#
loop_
_entity_poly.entity_id
_entity_poly.type
_entity_poly.pdbx_seq_one_letter_code
_entity_poly.pdbx_strand_id
1 'polypeptide(L)' 'MEQDTTTAIDPVCGMTVERSAAQAKDLVSHQGDTAYYFCGRGCKLDFEEQPARYLDPAYVPSME' A
#
# COMPACT_ATOMS: atom_id res chain seq x y z
N MET A 1 -14.16 -7.54 21.04
CA MET A 1 -14.67 -7.48 19.66
C MET A 1 -13.45 -7.60 18.76
N GLU A 2 -13.35 -8.75 18.11
CA GLU A 2 -12.24 -9.20 17.27
C GLU A 2 -11.67 -8.11 16.37
N GLN A 3 -10.40 -7.75 16.59
CA GLN A 3 -9.63 -6.98 15.63
C GLN A 3 -9.17 -7.95 14.54
N ASP A 4 -10.03 -8.08 13.54
CA ASP A 4 -9.80 -8.84 12.33
C ASP A 4 -8.51 -8.39 11.65
N THR A 5 -7.65 -9.35 11.33
CA THR A 5 -6.31 -9.27 10.75
C THR A 5 -6.31 -8.70 9.33
N THR A 6 -6.86 -7.51 9.14
CA THR A 6 -6.97 -6.80 7.86
C THR A 6 -5.85 -5.77 7.76
N THR A 7 -4.61 -6.23 7.89
CA THR A 7 -3.41 -5.45 7.54
C THR A 7 -2.99 -5.73 6.10
N ALA A 8 -2.41 -4.72 5.45
CA ALA A 8 -1.81 -4.80 4.13
C ALA A 8 -0.36 -4.33 4.21
N ILE A 9 0.46 -4.75 3.26
CA ILE A 9 1.83 -4.26 3.13
C ILE A 9 1.85 -3.18 2.07
N ASP A 10 2.41 -2.04 2.41
CA ASP A 10 2.66 -0.94 1.49
C ASP A 10 3.71 -1.41 0.46
N PRO A 11 3.38 -1.46 -0.84
CA PRO A 11 4.30 -1.95 -1.87
C PRO A 11 5.46 -0.99 -2.14
N VAL A 12 5.41 0.26 -1.67
CA VAL A 12 6.49 1.25 -1.84
C VAL A 12 7.54 1.07 -0.77
N CYS A 13 7.13 1.13 0.51
CA CYS A 13 8.05 1.13 1.65
C CYS A 13 8.10 -0.20 2.42
N GLY A 14 7.24 -1.16 2.12
CA GLY A 14 7.16 -2.45 2.82
C GLY A 14 6.52 -2.36 4.21
N MET A 15 5.95 -1.20 4.58
CA MET A 15 5.34 -0.98 5.88
C MET A 15 4.00 -1.69 5.99
N THR A 16 3.77 -2.39 7.10
CA THR A 16 2.47 -2.97 7.42
C THR A 16 1.49 -1.88 7.85
N VAL A 17 0.36 -1.77 7.17
CA VAL A 17 -0.68 -0.77 7.39
C VAL A 17 -2.03 -1.43 7.62
N GLU A 18 -2.89 -0.79 8.41
CA GLU A 18 -4.27 -1.27 8.56
C GLU A 18 -5.10 -0.86 7.34
N ARG A 19 -5.77 -1.81 6.66
CA ARG A 19 -6.60 -1.49 5.49
C ARG A 19 -7.76 -0.57 5.86
N SER A 20 -8.35 -0.75 7.04
CA SER A 20 -9.44 0.09 7.55
C SER A 20 -8.97 1.53 7.78
N ALA A 21 -7.82 1.70 8.43
CA ALA A 21 -7.22 3.01 8.64
C ALA A 21 -6.79 3.69 7.33
N ALA A 22 -6.22 2.92 6.39
CA ALA A 22 -5.82 3.42 5.09
C ALA A 22 -7.05 3.87 4.26
N GLN A 23 -8.12 3.08 4.22
CA GLN A 23 -9.38 3.47 3.57
C GLN A 23 -9.99 4.73 4.18
N ALA A 24 -10.03 4.82 5.51
CA ALA A 24 -10.54 6.00 6.21
C ALA A 24 -9.73 7.28 5.91
N LYS A 25 -8.46 7.13 5.51
CA LYS A 25 -7.54 8.22 5.17
C LYS A 25 -7.36 8.44 3.67
N ASP A 26 -8.13 7.77 2.82
CA ASP A 26 -7.97 7.82 1.35
C ASP A 26 -6.56 7.38 0.88
N LEU A 27 -5.91 6.50 1.64
CA LEU A 27 -4.59 5.92 1.34
C LEU A 27 -4.73 4.56 0.66
N VAL A 28 -5.71 4.44 -0.24
CA VAL A 28 -5.98 3.24 -1.03
C VAL A 28 -5.91 3.59 -2.51
N SER A 29 -5.35 2.71 -3.32
CA SER A 29 -5.37 2.81 -4.77
C SER A 29 -5.74 1.47 -5.37
N HIS A 30 -6.55 1.49 -6.43
CA HIS A 30 -7.04 0.28 -7.09
C HIS A 30 -6.35 0.16 -8.44
N GLN A 31 -5.57 -0.92 -8.62
CA GLN A 31 -4.94 -1.26 -9.90
C GLN A 31 -5.51 -2.59 -10.38
N GLY A 32 -6.30 -2.52 -11.45
CA GLY A 32 -7.11 -3.65 -11.93
C GLY A 32 -8.04 -4.16 -10.83
N ASP A 33 -7.97 -5.46 -10.54
CA ASP A 33 -8.77 -6.14 -9.53
C ASP A 33 -8.12 -6.15 -8.12
N THR A 34 -6.98 -5.48 -7.93
CA THR A 34 -6.24 -5.48 -6.66
C THR A 34 -6.26 -4.10 -5.99
N ALA A 35 -6.59 -4.08 -4.69
CA ALA A 35 -6.50 -2.89 -3.85
C ALA A 35 -5.16 -2.82 -3.11
N TYR A 36 -4.45 -1.72 -3.31
CA TYR A 36 -3.16 -1.40 -2.68
C TYR A 36 -3.38 -0.36 -1.60
N TYR A 37 -2.69 -0.53 -0.48
CA TYR A 37 -2.84 0.29 0.71
C TYR A 37 -1.49 0.91 1.07
N PHE A 38 -1.50 2.20 1.41
CA PHE A 38 -0.29 2.96 1.66
C PHE A 38 -0.23 3.48 3.09
N CYS A 39 0.98 3.61 3.63
CA CYS A 39 1.20 4.13 4.98
C CYS A 39 0.97 5.64 5.07
N GLY A 40 1.10 6.33 3.94
CA GLY A 40 0.95 7.76 3.84
C GLY A 40 0.74 8.23 2.40
N ARG A 41 0.42 9.52 2.27
CA ARG A 41 0.21 10.16 0.96
C ARG A 41 1.45 10.13 0.08
N GLY A 42 2.66 10.18 0.66
CA GLY A 42 3.92 10.06 -0.09
C GLY A 42 4.02 8.73 -0.83
N CYS A 43 3.87 7.60 -0.13
CA CYS A 43 3.87 6.29 -0.78
C CYS A 43 2.75 6.13 -1.81
N LYS A 44 1.55 6.66 -1.54
CA LYS A 44 0.47 6.67 -2.54
C LYS A 44 0.88 7.42 -3.81
N LEU A 45 1.42 8.65 -3.67
CA LEU A 45 1.86 9.47 -4.80
C LEU A 45 2.96 8.79 -5.61
N ASP A 46 4.01 8.29 -4.95
CA ASP A 46 5.08 7.52 -5.58
C ASP A 46 4.51 6.35 -6.39
N PHE A 47 3.62 5.58 -5.77
CA PHE A 47 2.95 4.47 -6.43
C PHE A 47 2.09 4.93 -7.61
N GLU A 48 1.38 6.04 -7.52
CA GLU A 48 0.58 6.58 -8.63
C GLU A 48 1.46 7.08 -9.78
N GLU A 49 2.65 7.61 -9.49
CA GLU A 49 3.63 8.03 -10.50
C GLU A 49 4.26 6.83 -11.21
N GLN A 50 4.59 5.75 -10.49
CA GLN A 50 5.29 4.58 -11.05
C GLN A 50 4.70 3.25 -10.57
N PRO A 51 3.41 2.95 -10.82
CA PRO A 51 2.77 1.76 -10.26
C PRO A 51 3.43 0.49 -10.79
N ALA A 52 3.80 0.46 -12.07
CA ALA A 52 4.49 -0.69 -12.68
C ALA A 52 5.82 -1.03 -12.00
N ARG A 53 6.54 -0.04 -11.44
CA ARG A 53 7.80 -0.27 -10.72
C ARG A 53 7.56 -0.99 -9.41
N TYR A 54 6.55 -0.57 -8.65
CA TYR A 54 6.22 -1.13 -7.33
C TYR A 54 5.42 -2.44 -7.40
N LEU A 55 4.73 -2.66 -8.52
CA LEU A 55 4.01 -3.90 -8.82
C LEU A 55 4.90 -4.99 -9.41
N ASP A 56 6.15 -4.66 -9.74
CA ASP A 56 7.08 -5.63 -10.29
C ASP A 56 7.49 -6.65 -9.21
N PRO A 57 7.44 -7.97 -9.47
CA PRO A 57 7.83 -8.98 -8.50
C PRO A 57 9.32 -8.95 -8.15
N ALA A 58 10.16 -8.28 -8.96
CA ALA A 58 11.56 -8.03 -8.65
C ALA A 58 11.77 -6.74 -7.84
N TYR A 59 10.74 -5.91 -7.65
CA TYR A 59 10.82 -4.77 -6.74
C TYR A 59 10.77 -5.28 -5.30
N VAL A 60 11.84 -4.99 -4.57
CA VAL A 60 11.94 -5.28 -3.15
C VAL A 60 11.85 -3.94 -2.42
N PRO A 61 10.83 -3.68 -1.60
CA PRO A 61 10.80 -2.47 -0.80
C PRO A 61 11.99 -2.50 0.17
N SER A 62 12.99 -1.68 -0.11
CA SER A 62 14.12 -1.47 0.79
C SER A 62 13.67 -0.54 1.90
N MET A 63 13.53 -1.10 3.10
CA MET A 63 13.30 -0.36 4.34
C MET A 63 14.63 0.33 4.71
N GLU A 64 14.99 1.39 3.97
CA GLU A 64 16.11 2.28 4.32
C GLU A 64 15.76 3.23 5.47
#